data_AF-A0A0B6XVN1-F1
#
_entry.id   AF-A0A0B6XVN1-F1
#
_cell.length_a   1.000
_cell.length_b   1.000
_cell.length_c   1.000
_cell.angle_alpha   90.00
_cell.angle_beta   90.00
_cell.angle_gamma   90.00
#
_symmetry.space_group_name_H-M   'P 1'
#
loop_
_entity.id
_entity.type
_entity.pdbx_description
1 polymer ?
#
loop_
_entity_poly.entity_id
_entity_poly.type
_entity_poly.pdbx_seq_one_letter_code
_entity_poly.pdbx_strand_id
1 'polypeptide(L)' 'ELEASKNLNAINQAKDLRPWVLTFSFGRALQASVIKAWAGKDGNIEAAQKVLLGRAHANGDASLGKYSGEDNSSA' A
#
# COMPACT_ATOMS: atom_id res chain seq x y z
N GLU A 1 -6.84 2.70 -3.13
CA GLU A 1 -5.52 2.29 -2.59
C GLU A 1 -5.63 2.03 -1.09
N LEU A 2 -6.08 3.02 -0.32
CA LEU A 2 -6.32 2.92 1.13
C LEU A 2 -7.20 1.73 1.56
N GLU A 3 -8.34 1.52 0.91
CA GLU A 3 -9.25 0.42 1.26
C GLU A 3 -8.60 -0.96 1.10
N ALA A 4 -7.74 -1.14 0.09
CA ALA A 4 -7.07 -2.42 -0.14
C ALA A 4 -6.12 -2.76 1.02
N SER A 5 -5.36 -1.77 1.51
CA SER A 5 -4.51 -1.92 2.69
C SER A 5 -5.32 -2.15 3.96
N LYS A 6 -6.41 -1.40 4.17
CA LYS A 6 -7.30 -1.58 5.34
C LYS A 6 -7.92 -2.98 5.37
N ASN A 7 -8.40 -3.48 4.24
CA ASN A 7 -9.01 -4.80 4.14
C ASN A 7 -7.98 -5.92 4.38
N LEU A 8 -6.80 -5.82 3.76
CA LEU A 8 -5.72 -6.78 3.99
C LEU A 8 -5.28 -6.80 5.47
N ASN A 9 -5.21 -5.62 6.09
CA ASN A 9 -4.88 -5.49 7.50
C ASN A 9 -5.93 -6.16 8.39
N ALA A 10 -7.22 -5.91 8.15
CA ALA A 10 -8.30 -6.53 8.89
C ALA A 10 -8.30 -8.06 8.73
N ILE A 11 -8.03 -8.57 7.53
CA ILE A 11 -7.86 -10.02 7.27
C ILE A 11 -6.73 -10.58 8.14
N ASN A 12 -5.59 -9.89 8.23
CA ASN A 12 -4.45 -10.36 9.01
C ASN A 12 -4.62 -10.16 10.53
N GLN A 13 -5.49 -9.26 10.98
CA GLN A 13 -5.84 -9.05 12.40
C GLN A 13 -6.91 -10.01 12.94
N ALA A 14 -7.66 -10.69 12.07
CA ALA A 14 -8.67 -11.64 12.51
C ALA A 14 -8.04 -12.77 13.37
N LYS A 15 -8.76 -13.27 14.37
CA LYS A 15 -8.20 -14.22 15.36
C LYS A 15 -8.20 -15.68 14.93
N ASP A 16 -8.86 -16.00 13.82
CA ASP A 16 -8.97 -17.37 13.33
C ASP A 16 -7.64 -17.92 12.83
N LEU A 17 -7.46 -19.24 12.94
CA LEU A 17 -6.28 -19.92 12.42
C LEU A 17 -6.25 -19.84 10.89
N ARG A 18 -5.19 -19.23 10.35
CA ARG A 18 -4.95 -19.12 8.91
C ARG A 18 -3.53 -19.65 8.62
N PRO A 19 -3.38 -20.93 8.22
CA PRO A 19 -2.08 -21.60 8.15
C PRO A 19 -1.21 -21.16 6.96
N TRP A 20 -1.70 -20.26 6.11
CA TRP A 20 -0.99 -19.74 4.95
C TRP A 20 -0.78 -18.23 5.05
N VAL A 21 0.26 -17.73 4.39
CA VAL A 21 0.54 -16.29 4.32
C VAL A 21 -0.55 -15.59 3.51
N LEU A 22 -1.16 -14.56 4.09
CA LEU A 22 -2.14 -13.70 3.42
C LEU A 22 -1.49 -12.36 3.10
N THR A 23 -1.05 -12.26 1.86
CA THR A 23 -0.35 -11.08 1.34
C THR A 23 -1.07 -10.49 0.14
N PHE A 24 -0.47 -9.50 -0.51
CA PHE A 24 -1.06 -8.78 -1.63
C PHE A 24 -0.41 -9.10 -2.97
N SER A 25 -1.22 -9.03 -4.02
CA SER A 25 -0.81 -8.93 -5.42
C SER A 25 -1.67 -7.85 -6.08
N PHE A 26 -1.23 -6.60 -5.96
CA PHE A 26 -2.02 -5.44 -6.32
C PHE A 26 -1.44 -4.73 -7.55
N GLY A 27 -2.30 -4.49 -8.55
CA GLY A 27 -2.03 -3.54 -9.63
C GLY A 27 -2.43 -2.12 -9.23
N ARG A 28 -3.69 -1.75 -9.55
CA ARG A 28 -4.22 -0.39 -9.32
C ARG A 28 -4.08 0.11 -7.88
N ALA A 29 -4.23 -0.76 -6.88
CA ALA A 29 -4.12 -0.37 -5.47
C ALA A 29 -2.68 -0.07 -4.99
N LEU A 30 -1.67 -0.38 -5.80
CA LEU A 30 -0.27 -0.07 -5.57
C LEU A 30 0.22 1.08 -6.46
N GLN A 31 -0.29 1.18 -7.70
CA GLN A 31 0.29 2.04 -8.73
C GLN A 31 -0.53 3.29 -9.08
N ALA A 32 -1.79 3.43 -8.66
CA ALA A 32 -2.64 4.54 -9.13
C ALA A 32 -2.09 5.92 -8.75
N SER A 33 -1.72 6.10 -7.47
CA SER A 33 -1.08 7.32 -6.97
C SER A 33 0.31 7.54 -7.57
N VAL A 34 1.07 6.46 -7.79
CA VAL A 34 2.41 6.49 -8.41
C VAL A 34 2.35 7.02 -9.85
N ILE A 35 1.43 6.49 -10.65
CA ILE A 35 1.23 6.92 -12.04
C ILE A 35 0.77 8.38 -12.07
N LYS A 36 -0.10 8.79 -11.15
CA LYS A 36 -0.55 10.18 -11.01
C LYS A 36 0.62 11.12 -10.65
N ALA A 37 1.48 10.74 -9.71
CA ALA A 37 2.65 11.52 -9.31
C ALA A 37 3.69 11.60 -10.44
N TRP A 38 3.91 10.51 -11.17
CA TRP A 38 4.84 10.47 -12.29
C TRP A 38 4.37 11.34 -13.46
N ALA A 39 3.09 11.26 -13.82
CA ALA A 39 2.49 11.98 -14.94
C ALA A 39 3.23 11.80 -16.29
N GLY A 40 4.00 10.72 -16.44
CA GLY A 40 4.81 10.43 -17.63
C GLY A 40 6.01 11.37 -17.82
N LYS A 41 6.43 12.11 -16.79
CA LYS A 41 7.53 13.08 -16.87
C LYS A 41 8.77 12.58 -16.13
N ASP A 42 9.91 12.56 -16.79
CA ASP A 42 11.17 12.11 -16.18
C ASP A 42 11.58 12.93 -14.96
N GLY A 43 11.27 14.23 -14.96
CA GLY A 43 11.49 15.11 -13.81
C GLY A 43 10.70 14.72 -12.54
N ASN A 44 9.71 13.83 -12.65
CA ASN A 44 8.88 13.37 -11.53
C ASN A 44 9.21 11.94 -11.07
N ILE A 45 10.24 11.29 -11.62
CA ILE A 45 10.57 9.89 -11.30
C ILE A 45 10.79 9.71 -9.79
N GLU A 46 11.61 10.56 -9.16
CA GLU A 46 11.91 10.45 -7.72
C GLU A 46 10.65 10.65 -6.87
N ALA A 47 9.82 11.63 -7.22
CA ALA A 47 8.56 11.88 -6.53
C ALA A 47 7.61 10.68 -6.62
N ALA A 48 7.50 10.07 -7.80
CA ALA A 48 6.68 8.87 -8.00
C ALA A 48 7.22 7.65 -7.26
N GLN A 49 8.55 7.46 -7.23
CA GLN A 49 9.19 6.38 -6.48
C GLN A 49 8.95 6.52 -4.97
N LYS A 50 8.98 7.74 -4.42
CA LYS A 50 8.65 8.00 -3.03
C LYS A 50 7.21 7.57 -2.70
N VAL A 51 6.26 7.88 -3.59
CA VAL A 51 4.86 7.43 -3.45
C VAL A 51 4.77 5.91 -3.51
N LEU A 52 5.47 5.27 -4.46
CA LEU A 52 5.48 3.80 -4.59
C LEU A 52 6.00 3.13 -3.32
N LEU A 53 7.09 3.63 -2.75
CA LEU A 53 7.66 3.11 -1.51
C LEU A 53 6.68 3.24 -0.33
N GLY A 54 6.02 4.40 -0.19
CA GLY A 54 4.99 4.59 0.84
C GLY A 54 3.85 3.57 0.69
N ARG A 55 3.37 3.35 -0.54
CA ARG A 55 2.31 2.37 -0.82
C ARG A 55 2.76 0.94 -0.58
N ALA A 56 3.98 0.58 -0.97
CA ALA A 56 4.55 -0.74 -0.72
C ALA A 56 4.70 -1.01 0.78
N HIS A 57 5.18 -0.02 1.55
CA HIS A 57 5.31 -0.13 3.00
C HIS A 57 3.94 -0.31 3.67
N ALA A 58 2.95 0.51 3.33
CA ALA A 58 1.60 0.39 3.87
C ALA A 58 0.97 -0.99 3.61
N ASN A 59 1.17 -1.56 2.42
CA ASN A 59 0.70 -2.91 2.11
C ASN A 59 1.50 -4.00 2.84
N GLY A 60 2.81 -3.79 3.05
CA GLY A 60 3.66 -4.65 3.87
C GLY A 60 3.22 -4.67 5.34
N ASP A 61 2.93 -3.52 5.93
CA ASP A 61 2.39 -3.44 7.29
C ASP A 61 1.01 -4.11 7.38
N ALA A 62 0.18 -3.96 6.35
CA ALA A 62 -1.13 -4.59 6.28
C ALA A 62 -1.05 -6.13 6.19
N SER A 63 -0.06 -6.68 5.48
CA SER A 63 0.15 -8.14 5.44
C SER A 63 0.60 -8.70 6.80
N LEU A 64 1.14 -7.85 7.67
CA LEU A 64 1.50 -8.18 9.05
C LEU A 64 0.39 -7.85 10.07
N GLY A 65 -0.74 -7.27 9.64
CA GLY A 65 -1.81 -6.81 10.52
C GLY A 65 -1.43 -5.60 11.39
N LYS A 66 -0.42 -4.83 10.97
CA LYS A 66 0.16 -3.69 11.72
C LYS A 66 -0.10 -2.33 11.07
N TYR A 67 -0.89 -2.27 10.01
CA TYR A 67 -1.18 -1.02 9.32
C TYR A 67 -2.05 -0.10 10.19
N SER A 68 -1.52 1.07 10.54
CA SER A 68 -2.18 2.08 11.39
C SER A 68 -2.91 3.17 10.63
N GLY A 69 -3.00 3.08 9.30
CA GLY A 69 -3.46 4.17 8.44
C GLY A 69 -2.29 5.01 7.92
N GLU A 70 -2.49 5.68 6.78
CA GLU A 70 -1.54 6.68 6.28
C GLU A 70 -1.73 7.99 7.06
N ASP A 71 -0.65 8.53 7.63
CA ASP A 71 -0.64 9.93 8.05
C ASP A 71 -0.85 10.78 6.79
N ASN A 72 -1.84 11.67 6.82
CA ASN A 72 -2.21 12.58 5.72
C ASN A 72 -1.11 13.62 5.37
N SER A 73 0.13 13.43 5.82
CA SER A 73 1.25 14.36 5.63
C SER A 73 1.94 14.26 4.27
N SER A 74 1.45 13.41 3.35
CA SER A 74 2.07 13.17 2.04
C SER A 74 1.12 13.24 0.83
N ALA A 75 -0.04 13.89 0.99
CA ALA A 75 -0.97 14.16 -0.12
C ALA A 75 -0.65 15.50 -0.82
#